data_AF-A0A1V5QRW6-F1
#
_entry.id   AF-A0A1V5QRW6-F1
#
_cell.length_a   1.000
_cell.length_b   1.000
_cell.length_c   1.000
_cell.angle_alpha   90.00
_cell.angle_beta   90.00
_cell.angle_gamma   90.00
#
_symmetry.space_group_name_H-M   'P 1'
#
loop_
_entity.id
_entity.type
_entity.pdbx_description
1 polymer ?
#
loop_
_entity_poly.entity_id
_entity_poly.type
_entity_poly.pdbx_seq_one_letter_code
_entity_poly.pdbx_strand_id
1 'polypeptide(L)'
;MPRKLLAFLLLLLPASLALAQATGSLPVVTSSPGPGGSTTYTLSIQTLITLTALTFVPAAILMMTGFTRIVIVLSLLRHALGVQTAPPNQIVIGLALFLTFFVMSPVFDRVYDEAYIPLSENRINVMQAAERAAVPLRGFMLKQTREADLALFAKLAKIEKIEKPDDTPMRILIPAFVTSELKTAFQIGFIIFIPFLVIDMVVASLLMSLGMMMMSPVMVALPFKLMLFVLVDGWHLVIGSLVRSFGV
;
A
#
# COMPACT_ATOMS: atom_id res chain seq x y z
N MET A 1 -35.34 36.13 -27.33
CA MET A 1 -34.06 35.41 -27.10
C MET A 1 -34.20 33.92 -26.69
N PRO A 2 -35.28 33.38 -26.07
CA PRO A 2 -35.29 31.98 -25.61
C PRO A 2 -35.46 30.94 -26.74
N ARG A 3 -36.08 31.31 -27.87
CA ARG A 3 -36.37 30.39 -28.99
C ARG A 3 -35.13 29.94 -29.77
N LYS A 4 -34.10 30.80 -29.87
CA LYS A 4 -32.83 30.45 -30.53
C LYS A 4 -31.92 29.58 -29.64
N LEU A 5 -31.98 29.78 -28.32
CA LEU A 5 -31.26 28.96 -27.35
C LEU A 5 -31.82 27.53 -27.30
N LEU A 6 -33.15 27.40 -27.39
CA LEU A 6 -33.85 26.11 -27.41
C LEU A 6 -33.59 25.34 -28.71
N ALA A 7 -33.46 26.05 -29.84
CA ALA A 7 -33.06 25.45 -31.12
C ALA A 7 -31.58 25.00 -31.13
N PHE A 8 -30.69 25.74 -30.45
CA PHE A 8 -29.29 25.34 -30.29
C PHE A 8 -29.13 24.12 -29.37
N LEU A 9 -29.95 24.04 -28.31
CA LEU A 9 -30.01 22.88 -27.42
C LEU A 9 -30.57 21.64 -28.13
N LEU A 10 -31.55 21.81 -29.01
CA LEU A 10 -32.13 20.72 -29.82
C LEU A 10 -31.17 20.20 -30.91
N LEU A 11 -30.25 21.04 -31.38
CA LEU A 11 -29.22 20.66 -32.36
C LEU A 11 -28.00 19.96 -31.75
N LEU A 12 -27.84 20.03 -30.43
CA LEU A 12 -26.79 19.32 -29.68
C LEU A 12 -27.20 17.90 -29.26
N LEU A 13 -28.50 17.61 -29.20
CA LEU A 13 -29.06 16.28 -28.88
C LEU A 13 -28.67 15.15 -29.87
N PRO A 14 -28.61 15.37 -31.21
CA PRO A 14 -28.13 14.34 -32.13
C PRO A 14 -26.61 14.11 -32.05
N ALA A 15 -25.83 15.11 -31.63
CA ALA A 15 -24.39 14.95 -31.46
C ALA A 15 -24.04 14.04 -30.27
N SER A 16 -24.85 14.06 -29.19
CA SER A 16 -24.74 13.09 -28.08
C SER A 16 -25.15 11.67 -28.46
N LEU A 17 -26.04 11.50 -29.45
CA LEU A 17 -26.43 10.17 -29.94
C LEU A 17 -25.41 9.57 -30.93
N ALA A 18 -24.69 10.41 -31.68
CA ALA A 18 -23.62 9.95 -32.57
C ALA A 18 -22.38 9.45 -31.82
N LEU A 19 -22.06 10.01 -30.65
CA LEU A 19 -20.99 9.51 -29.77
C LEU A 19 -21.38 8.23 -28.99
N ALA A 20 -22.67 7.86 -28.96
CA ALA A 20 -23.15 6.62 -28.37
C ALA A 20 -23.12 5.42 -29.35
N GLN A 21 -22.87 5.66 -30.64
CA GLN A 21 -22.67 4.62 -31.66
C GLN A 21 -21.20 4.23 -31.85
N ALA A 22 -20.31 4.64 -30.94
CA ALA A 22 -19.02 3.97 -30.82
C ALA A 22 -19.28 2.51 -30.44
N THR A 23 -19.20 1.63 -31.44
CA THR A 23 -19.09 0.18 -31.39
C THR A 23 -17.80 -0.25 -30.68
N GLY A 24 -17.65 0.22 -29.46
CA GLY A 24 -16.76 -0.32 -28.45
C GLY A 24 -17.64 -0.79 -27.32
N SER A 25 -18.35 -1.92 -27.52
CA SER A 25 -18.64 -2.78 -26.38
C SER A 25 -17.36 -2.84 -25.57
N LEU A 26 -17.41 -2.57 -24.26
CA LEU A 26 -16.31 -2.95 -23.39
C LEU A 26 -15.91 -4.38 -23.83
N PRO A 27 -14.65 -4.65 -24.22
CA PRO A 27 -14.23 -5.99 -24.66
C PRO A 27 -14.47 -7.07 -23.57
N VAL A 28 -14.96 -6.62 -22.41
CA VAL A 28 -15.50 -7.34 -21.28
C VAL A 28 -16.71 -8.22 -21.63
N VAL A 29 -17.65 -7.75 -22.46
CA VAL A 29 -18.91 -8.45 -22.75
C VAL A 29 -19.06 -8.65 -24.24
N THR A 30 -18.91 -9.89 -24.70
CA THR A 30 -19.22 -10.27 -26.08
C THR A 30 -20.66 -10.75 -26.15
N SER A 31 -21.47 -10.14 -27.01
CA SER A 31 -22.83 -10.60 -27.30
C SER A 31 -22.79 -11.59 -28.46
N SER A 32 -23.17 -12.85 -28.22
CA SER A 32 -23.43 -13.81 -29.29
C SER A 32 -24.94 -13.90 -29.54
N PRO A 33 -25.42 -13.78 -30.79
CA PRO A 33 -26.83 -14.02 -31.11
C PRO A 33 -27.18 -15.49 -30.86
N GLY A 34 -28.22 -15.74 -30.06
CA GLY A 34 -28.83 -17.06 -29.85
C GLY A 34 -30.14 -17.22 -30.66
N PRO A 35 -30.68 -18.44 -30.78
CA PRO A 35 -31.92 -18.69 -31.50
C PRO A 35 -33.08 -17.86 -30.93
N GLY A 36 -33.94 -17.31 -31.81
CA GLY A 36 -35.15 -16.58 -31.42
C GLY A 36 -34.97 -15.11 -30.99
N GLY A 37 -33.86 -14.46 -31.34
CA GLY A 37 -33.62 -13.06 -30.96
C GLY A 37 -33.13 -12.88 -29.52
N SER A 38 -32.72 -13.98 -28.87
CA SER A 38 -32.06 -13.94 -27.57
C SER A 38 -30.59 -13.54 -27.74
N THR A 39 -30.13 -12.54 -26.99
CA THR A 39 -28.71 -12.16 -26.94
C THR A 39 -28.05 -12.87 -25.76
N THR A 40 -27.15 -13.80 -26.03
CA THR A 40 -26.34 -14.43 -24.97
C THR A 40 -25.14 -13.54 -24.67
N TYR A 41 -25.08 -13.00 -23.46
CA TYR A 41 -23.94 -12.25 -22.96
C TYR A 41 -22.89 -13.22 -22.44
N THR A 42 -21.76 -13.33 -23.14
CA THR A 42 -20.63 -14.15 -22.71
C THR A 42 -19.50 -13.22 -22.29
N LEU A 43 -19.12 -13.28 -21.03
CA LEU A 43 -17.84 -12.72 -20.57
C LEU A 43 -16.73 -13.66 -21.03
N SER A 44 -15.75 -13.13 -21.76
CA SER A 44 -14.58 -13.92 -22.11
C SER A 44 -13.84 -14.32 -20.83
N ILE A 45 -13.30 -15.55 -20.77
CA ILE A 45 -12.49 -16.01 -19.62
C ILE A 45 -11.29 -15.07 -19.40
N GLN A 46 -10.73 -14.53 -20.49
CA GLN A 46 -9.65 -13.54 -20.45
C GLN A 46 -10.06 -12.26 -19.71
N THR A 47 -11.29 -11.77 -19.94
CA THR A 47 -11.84 -10.63 -19.21
C THR A 47 -11.97 -10.95 -17.72
N LEU A 48 -12.52 -12.11 -17.38
CA LEU A 48 -12.70 -12.52 -15.99
C LEU A 48 -11.36 -12.55 -15.24
N ILE A 49 -10.33 -13.13 -15.86
CA ILE A 49 -8.97 -13.18 -15.32
C ILE A 49 -8.39 -11.77 -15.18
N THR A 50 -8.59 -10.90 -16.16
CA THR A 50 -8.08 -9.52 -16.12
C THR A 50 -8.70 -8.70 -15.00
N LEU A 51 -10.04 -8.76 -14.86
CA LEU A 51 -10.75 -8.08 -13.77
C LEU A 51 -10.34 -8.63 -12.39
N THR A 52 -10.17 -9.95 -12.29
CA THR A 52 -9.69 -10.58 -11.07
C THR A 52 -8.26 -10.13 -10.75
N ALA A 53 -7.36 -10.13 -11.73
CA ALA A 53 -5.99 -9.67 -11.52
C ALA A 53 -5.94 -8.20 -11.09
N LEU A 54 -6.80 -7.35 -11.66
CA LEU A 54 -6.85 -5.92 -11.37
C LEU A 54 -7.15 -5.61 -9.89
N THR A 55 -7.90 -6.48 -9.18
CA THR A 55 -8.18 -6.27 -7.75
C THR A 55 -6.97 -6.56 -6.85
N PHE A 56 -6.06 -7.45 -7.27
CA PHE A 56 -4.86 -7.80 -6.51
C PHE A 56 -3.68 -6.87 -6.78
N VAL A 57 -3.62 -6.24 -7.96
CA VAL A 57 -2.51 -5.36 -8.36
C VAL A 57 -2.22 -4.24 -7.35
N PRO A 58 -3.19 -3.46 -6.85
CA PRO A 58 -2.93 -2.39 -5.89
C PRO A 58 -2.29 -2.92 -4.60
N ALA A 59 -2.83 -4.02 -4.06
CA ALA A 59 -2.30 -4.63 -2.85
C ALA A 59 -0.88 -5.18 -3.06
N ALA A 60 -0.64 -5.83 -4.21
CA ALA A 60 0.67 -6.37 -4.56
C ALA A 60 1.72 -5.26 -4.68
N ILE A 61 1.40 -4.13 -5.35
CA ILE A 61 2.30 -2.99 -5.48
C ILE A 61 2.66 -2.43 -4.11
N LEU A 62 1.67 -2.21 -3.23
CA LEU A 62 1.95 -1.70 -1.87
C LEU A 62 2.86 -2.65 -1.08
N MET A 63 2.65 -3.97 -1.19
CA MET A 63 3.50 -4.96 -0.51
C MET A 63 4.93 -5.04 -1.05
N MET A 64 5.19 -4.59 -2.27
CA MET A 64 6.53 -4.52 -2.87
C MET A 64 7.27 -3.21 -2.54
N THR A 65 6.66 -2.33 -1.75
CA THR A 65 7.20 -1.01 -1.36
C THR A 65 7.40 -0.93 0.15
N GLY A 66 7.92 0.21 0.64
CA GLY A 66 8.03 0.48 2.08
C GLY A 66 6.70 0.67 2.83
N PHE A 67 5.56 0.62 2.13
CA PHE A 67 4.24 0.88 2.72
C PHE A 67 3.93 0.00 3.94
N THR A 68 4.24 -1.30 3.87
CA THR A 68 3.93 -2.29 4.92
C THR A 68 4.54 -1.91 6.27
N ARG A 69 5.82 -1.50 6.30
CA ARG A 69 6.48 -1.10 7.56
C ARG A 69 5.87 0.17 8.12
N ILE A 70 5.64 1.16 7.27
CA ILE A 70 5.12 2.47 7.69
C ILE A 70 3.71 2.33 8.28
N VAL A 71 2.79 1.66 7.57
CA VAL A 71 1.40 1.53 8.02
C VAL A 71 1.28 0.77 9.34
N ILE A 72 2.10 -0.27 9.55
CA ILE A 72 2.10 -1.07 10.78
C ILE A 72 2.66 -0.25 11.94
N VAL A 73 3.78 0.43 11.78
CA VAL A 73 4.35 1.25 12.86
C VAL A 73 3.41 2.36 13.27
N LEU A 74 2.80 3.07 12.32
CA LEU A 74 1.82 4.12 12.62
C LEU A 74 0.56 3.56 13.31
N SER A 75 0.12 2.35 12.91
CA SER A 75 -1.01 1.67 13.55
C SER A 75 -0.68 1.25 14.99
N LEU A 76 0.52 0.71 15.22
CA LEU A 76 1.00 0.33 16.56
C LEU A 76 1.16 1.55 17.46
N LEU A 77 1.67 2.68 16.95
CA LEU A 77 1.72 3.95 17.67
C LEU A 77 0.33 4.39 18.13
N ARG A 78 -0.66 4.33 17.25
CA ARG A 78 -2.05 4.68 17.61
C ARG A 78 -2.57 3.81 18.76
N HIS A 79 -2.31 2.52 18.73
CA HIS A 79 -2.68 1.62 19.83
C HIS A 79 -1.93 1.93 21.12
N ALA A 80 -0.64 2.27 21.03
CA ALA A 80 0.19 2.61 22.19
C ALA A 80 -0.31 3.84 22.93
N LEU A 81 -0.76 4.86 22.17
CA LEU A 81 -1.33 6.09 22.72
C LEU A 81 -2.67 5.86 23.45
N GLY A 82 -3.36 4.74 23.23
CA GLY A 82 -4.64 4.43 23.91
C GLY A 82 -5.84 5.23 23.37
N VAL A 83 -5.68 5.86 22.22
CA VAL A 83 -6.71 6.63 21.52
C VAL A 83 -7.61 5.68 20.72
N GLN A 84 -8.93 5.67 21.00
CA GLN A 84 -9.82 4.67 20.41
C GLN A 84 -10.15 4.90 18.93
N THR A 85 -10.09 6.14 18.44
CA THR A 85 -10.54 6.47 17.06
C THR A 85 -9.69 7.52 16.34
N ALA A 86 -8.80 8.22 17.04
CA ALA A 86 -7.94 9.24 16.46
C ALA A 86 -6.48 8.76 16.40
N PRO A 87 -5.74 8.92 15.28
CA PRO A 87 -6.21 9.31 13.96
C PRO A 87 -7.07 8.20 13.29
N PRO A 88 -8.05 8.57 12.45
CA PRO A 88 -8.82 7.63 11.63
C PRO A 88 -7.91 6.75 10.76
N ASN A 89 -8.32 5.52 10.48
CA ASN A 89 -7.58 4.59 9.60
C ASN A 89 -7.22 5.24 8.25
N GLN A 90 -8.12 6.05 7.70
CA GLN A 90 -7.89 6.75 6.43
C GLN A 90 -6.73 7.74 6.50
N ILE A 91 -6.55 8.45 7.63
CA ILE A 91 -5.43 9.36 7.83
C ILE A 91 -4.12 8.58 7.96
N VAL A 92 -4.13 7.46 8.70
CA VAL A 92 -2.96 6.60 8.83
C VAL A 92 -2.52 6.04 7.48
N ILE A 93 -3.48 5.54 6.68
CA ILE A 93 -3.21 5.04 5.32
C ILE A 93 -2.71 6.17 4.42
N GLY A 94 -3.34 7.35 4.45
CA GLY A 94 -2.92 8.51 3.66
C GLY A 94 -1.49 8.95 3.99
N LEU A 95 -1.16 9.08 5.28
CA LEU A 95 0.19 9.40 5.74
C LEU A 95 1.19 8.32 5.31
N ALA A 96 0.82 7.04 5.44
CA ALA A 96 1.67 5.93 5.01
C ALA A 96 1.94 5.97 3.50
N LEU A 97 0.94 6.29 2.67
CA LEU A 97 1.11 6.44 1.23
C LEU A 97 2.04 7.61 0.89
N PHE A 98 1.85 8.79 1.47
CA PHE A 98 2.74 9.94 1.21
C PHE A 98 4.18 9.67 1.63
N LEU A 99 4.39 9.05 2.80
CA LEU A 99 5.73 8.64 3.24
C LEU A 99 6.32 7.56 2.34
N THR A 100 5.49 6.65 1.81
CA THR A 100 5.94 5.65 0.83
C THR A 100 6.41 6.33 -0.44
N PHE A 101 5.65 7.30 -1.00
CA PHE A 101 6.09 8.06 -2.17
C PHE A 101 7.38 8.82 -1.91
N PHE A 102 7.53 9.41 -0.72
CA PHE A 102 8.75 10.12 -0.33
C PHE A 102 9.97 9.18 -0.27
N VAL A 103 9.86 8.05 0.41
CA VAL A 103 10.96 7.07 0.55
C VAL A 103 11.26 6.36 -0.78
N MET A 104 10.24 6.09 -1.59
CA MET A 104 10.36 5.35 -2.85
C MET A 104 10.67 6.24 -4.06
N SER A 105 10.77 7.57 -3.92
CA SER A 105 11.15 8.50 -5.00
C SER A 105 12.26 7.96 -5.90
N PRO A 106 13.45 7.57 -5.40
CA PRO A 106 14.55 7.13 -6.27
C PRO A 106 14.25 5.83 -7.03
N VAL A 107 13.32 5.00 -6.53
CA VAL A 107 12.88 3.77 -7.21
C VAL A 107 11.86 4.13 -8.29
N PHE A 108 10.91 5.00 -7.99
CA PHE A 108 9.91 5.45 -8.96
C PHE A 108 10.52 6.24 -10.11
N ASP A 109 11.52 7.08 -9.84
CA ASP A 109 12.25 7.83 -10.87
C ASP A 109 12.93 6.87 -11.86
N ARG A 110 13.59 5.82 -11.37
CA ARG A 110 14.18 4.78 -12.23
C ARG A 110 13.15 3.99 -13.03
N VAL A 111 12.03 3.61 -12.40
CA VAL A 111 10.93 2.94 -13.11
C VAL A 111 10.37 3.85 -14.21
N TYR A 112 10.26 5.14 -13.96
CA TYR A 112 9.80 6.12 -14.94
C TYR A 112 10.75 6.19 -16.15
N ASP A 113 12.04 6.37 -15.90
CA ASP A 113 13.03 6.54 -16.96
C ASP A 113 13.30 5.24 -17.75
N GLU A 114 13.40 4.10 -17.07
CA GLU A 114 13.84 2.84 -17.67
C GLU A 114 12.69 2.02 -18.29
N ALA A 115 11.47 2.17 -17.77
CA ALA A 115 10.30 1.39 -18.20
C ALA A 115 9.18 2.24 -18.81
N TYR A 116 8.78 3.35 -18.18
CA TYR A 116 7.64 4.13 -18.66
C TYR A 116 7.97 4.94 -19.93
N ILE A 117 9.07 5.68 -19.96
CA ILE A 117 9.45 6.48 -21.15
C ILE A 117 9.57 5.59 -22.40
N PRO A 118 10.35 4.48 -22.39
CA PRO A 118 10.50 3.66 -23.60
C PRO A 118 9.20 2.96 -24.02
N LEU A 119 8.29 2.66 -23.08
CA LEU A 119 6.96 2.13 -23.38
C LEU A 119 6.10 3.18 -24.07
N SER A 120 6.11 4.43 -23.57
CA SER A 120 5.35 5.55 -24.16
C SER A 120 5.83 5.90 -25.57
N GLU A 121 7.13 5.74 -25.83
CA GLU A 121 7.75 5.91 -27.15
C GLU A 121 7.58 4.67 -28.06
N ASN A 122 6.84 3.65 -27.62
CA ASN A 122 6.66 2.37 -28.33
C ASN A 122 7.97 1.64 -28.69
N ARG A 123 9.06 1.90 -27.95
CA ARG A 123 10.35 1.22 -28.13
C ARG A 123 10.36 -0.17 -27.50
N ILE A 124 9.51 -0.39 -26.50
CA ILE A 124 9.34 -1.68 -25.82
C ILE A 124 7.86 -2.02 -25.67
N ASN A 125 7.56 -3.31 -25.52
CA ASN A 125 6.20 -3.76 -25.20
C ASN A 125 5.95 -3.77 -23.68
N VAL A 126 4.69 -3.99 -23.28
CA VAL A 126 4.26 -3.99 -21.86
C VAL A 126 5.01 -5.04 -21.03
N MET A 127 5.31 -6.22 -21.58
CA MET A 127 6.02 -7.28 -20.86
C MET A 127 7.47 -6.88 -20.58
N GLN A 128 8.15 -6.30 -21.56
CA GLN A 128 9.52 -5.78 -21.40
C GLN A 128 9.57 -4.59 -20.44
N ALA A 129 8.54 -3.72 -20.46
CA ALA A 129 8.43 -2.63 -19.49
C ALA A 129 8.27 -3.17 -18.06
N ALA A 130 7.46 -4.21 -17.87
CA ALA A 130 7.31 -4.86 -16.56
C ALA A 130 8.62 -5.52 -16.09
N GLU A 131 9.37 -6.18 -16.97
CA GLU A 131 10.68 -6.75 -16.66
C GLU A 131 11.69 -5.68 -16.24
N ARG A 132 11.74 -4.55 -16.96
CA ARG A 132 12.62 -3.42 -16.60
C ARG A 132 12.21 -2.76 -15.29
N ALA A 133 10.91 -2.52 -15.07
CA ALA A 133 10.40 -1.95 -13.82
C ALA A 133 10.66 -2.87 -12.60
N ALA A 134 10.74 -4.18 -12.81
CA ALA A 134 11.03 -5.13 -11.75
C ALA A 134 12.47 -5.03 -11.21
N VAL A 135 13.43 -4.53 -12.00
CA VAL A 135 14.84 -4.41 -11.60
C VAL A 135 15.06 -3.44 -10.43
N PRO A 136 14.66 -2.15 -10.51
CA PRO A 136 14.83 -1.22 -9.40
C PRO A 136 14.00 -1.62 -8.16
N LEU A 137 12.82 -2.20 -8.35
CA LEU A 137 12.01 -2.76 -7.25
C LEU A 137 12.74 -3.91 -6.55
N ARG A 138 13.33 -4.85 -7.32
CA ARG A 138 14.14 -5.94 -6.78
C ARG A 138 15.32 -5.40 -5.98
N GLY A 139 16.04 -4.43 -6.53
CA GLY A 139 17.17 -3.79 -5.86
C GLY A 139 16.77 -3.12 -4.54
N PHE A 140 15.60 -2.47 -4.49
CA PHE A 140 15.06 -1.92 -3.24
C PHE A 140 14.75 -3.01 -2.22
N MET A 141 14.01 -4.04 -2.61
CA MET A 141 13.62 -5.13 -1.71
C MET A 141 14.84 -5.90 -1.17
N LEU A 142 15.83 -6.19 -2.01
CA LEU A 142 17.05 -6.89 -1.58
C LEU A 142 17.82 -6.12 -0.51
N LYS A 143 17.90 -4.79 -0.60
CA LYS A 143 18.57 -3.96 0.41
C LYS A 143 17.89 -3.99 1.78
N GLN A 144 16.58 -4.22 1.81
CA GLN A 144 15.78 -4.23 3.04
C GLN A 144 15.53 -5.64 3.58
N THR A 145 15.66 -6.66 2.73
CA THR A 145 15.41 -8.06 3.10
C THR A 145 16.58 -8.60 3.91
N ARG A 146 16.28 -9.24 5.03
CA ARG A 146 17.32 -9.86 5.87
C ARG A 146 17.81 -11.14 5.21
N GLU A 147 19.12 -11.36 5.24
CA GLU A 147 19.74 -12.56 4.66
C GLU A 147 19.15 -13.86 5.22
N ALA A 148 18.86 -13.89 6.52
CA ALA A 148 18.25 -15.06 7.17
C ALA A 148 16.83 -15.36 6.64
N ASP A 149 16.02 -14.32 6.40
CA ASP A 149 14.66 -14.47 5.89
C ASP A 149 14.70 -14.91 4.41
N LEU A 150 15.62 -14.34 3.61
CA LEU A 150 15.84 -14.76 2.22
C LEU A 150 16.32 -16.23 2.14
N ALA A 151 17.28 -16.62 2.99
CA ALA A 151 17.79 -17.98 3.05
C ALA A 151 16.72 -19.00 3.42
N LEU A 152 15.81 -18.64 4.35
CA LEU A 152 14.67 -19.47 4.71
C LEU A 152 13.79 -19.76 3.49
N PHE A 153 13.36 -18.73 2.77
CA PHE A 153 12.50 -18.92 1.60
C PHE A 153 13.23 -19.60 0.44
N ALA A 154 14.52 -19.36 0.24
CA ALA A 154 15.32 -20.09 -0.74
C ALA A 154 15.40 -21.59 -0.42
N LYS A 155 15.59 -21.95 0.84
CA LYS A 155 15.58 -23.34 1.32
C LYS A 155 14.21 -24.01 1.12
N LEU A 156 13.13 -23.30 1.46
CA LEU A 156 11.76 -23.80 1.25
C LEU A 156 11.44 -24.02 -0.24
N ALA A 157 11.97 -23.16 -1.10
CA ALA A 157 11.84 -23.27 -2.56
C ALA A 157 12.78 -24.31 -3.18
N LYS A 158 13.64 -24.98 -2.38
CA LYS A 158 14.65 -25.95 -2.83
C LYS A 158 15.60 -25.39 -3.90
N ILE A 159 15.98 -24.12 -3.78
CA ILE A 159 16.99 -23.52 -4.66
C ILE A 159 18.34 -23.63 -3.96
N GLU A 160 19.21 -24.44 -4.54
CA GLU A 160 20.49 -24.83 -3.93
C GLU A 160 21.53 -23.70 -3.97
N LYS A 161 21.43 -22.77 -4.93
CA LYS A 161 22.37 -21.65 -5.02
C LYS A 161 21.78 -20.46 -5.76
N ILE A 162 21.88 -19.29 -5.14
CA ILE A 162 21.67 -17.99 -5.78
C ILE A 162 23.06 -17.41 -6.01
N GLU A 163 23.52 -17.34 -7.26
CA GLU A 163 24.89 -16.90 -7.58
C GLU A 163 25.07 -15.39 -7.41
N LYS A 164 24.03 -14.62 -7.74
CA LYS A 164 24.01 -13.16 -7.57
C LYS A 164 22.71 -12.75 -6.88
N PRO A 165 22.76 -11.79 -5.94
CA PRO A 165 21.55 -11.24 -5.31
C PRO A 165 20.51 -10.77 -6.34
N ASP A 166 20.95 -10.17 -7.45
CA ASP A 166 20.08 -9.63 -8.50
C ASP A 166 19.31 -10.70 -9.30
N ASP A 167 19.78 -11.96 -9.28
CA ASP A 167 19.11 -13.09 -9.95
C ASP A 167 18.05 -13.75 -9.06
N THR A 168 17.82 -13.22 -7.86
CA THR A 168 16.83 -13.78 -6.93
C THR A 168 15.43 -13.75 -7.54
N PRO A 169 14.75 -14.91 -7.66
CA PRO A 169 13.40 -14.97 -8.20
C PRO A 169 12.42 -14.15 -7.35
N MET A 170 11.59 -13.35 -8.03
CA MET A 170 10.64 -12.45 -7.36
C MET A 170 9.63 -13.19 -6.46
N ARG A 171 9.29 -14.44 -6.82
CA ARG A 171 8.41 -15.34 -6.04
C ARG A 171 8.95 -15.66 -4.64
N ILE A 172 10.26 -15.51 -4.42
CA ILE A 172 10.95 -15.79 -3.15
C ILE A 172 11.28 -14.48 -2.45
N LEU A 173 11.73 -13.48 -3.22
CA LEU A 173 12.09 -12.18 -2.70
C LEU A 173 10.88 -11.47 -2.07
N ILE A 174 9.72 -11.45 -2.74
CA ILE A 174 8.52 -10.76 -2.21
C ILE A 174 8.11 -11.31 -0.83
N PRO A 175 7.88 -12.62 -0.62
CA PRO A 175 7.50 -13.11 0.69
C PRO A 175 8.61 -12.91 1.73
N ALA A 176 9.89 -13.08 1.38
CA ALA A 176 11.01 -12.83 2.29
C ALA A 176 11.12 -11.35 2.70
N PHE A 177 10.87 -10.44 1.76
CA PHE A 177 10.81 -9.00 1.99
C PHE A 177 9.66 -8.66 2.93
N VAL A 178 8.44 -9.12 2.63
CA VAL A 178 7.27 -8.85 3.48
C VAL A 178 7.48 -9.36 4.91
N THR A 179 8.06 -10.56 5.10
CA THR A 179 8.38 -11.05 6.45
C THR A 179 9.46 -10.22 7.15
N SER A 180 10.48 -9.77 6.42
CA SER A 180 11.54 -8.89 6.93
C SER A 180 10.98 -7.53 7.37
N GLU A 181 10.09 -6.95 6.56
CA GLU A 181 9.41 -5.69 6.83
C GLU A 181 8.49 -5.81 8.05
N LEU A 182 7.71 -6.89 8.14
CA LEU A 182 6.86 -7.17 9.30
C LEU A 182 7.70 -7.22 10.59
N LYS A 183 8.77 -8.02 10.59
CA LYS A 183 9.66 -8.14 11.75
C LYS A 183 10.23 -6.79 12.17
N THR A 184 10.70 -6.00 11.21
CA THR A 184 11.27 -4.66 11.47
C THR A 184 10.20 -3.69 11.98
N ALA A 185 9.00 -3.72 11.41
CA ALA A 185 7.87 -2.89 11.85
C ALA A 185 7.43 -3.22 13.28
N PHE A 186 7.34 -4.50 13.63
CA PHE A 186 7.02 -4.93 14.99
C PHE A 186 8.13 -4.57 15.98
N GLN A 187 9.40 -4.65 15.59
CA GLN A 187 10.52 -4.20 16.43
C GLN A 187 10.42 -2.69 16.73
N ILE A 188 10.20 -1.86 15.70
CA ILE A 188 10.03 -0.41 15.86
C ILE A 188 8.80 -0.11 16.72
N GLY A 189 7.67 -0.75 16.40
CA GLY A 189 6.42 -0.57 17.14
C GLY A 189 6.54 -0.96 18.61
N PHE A 190 7.26 -2.04 18.91
CA PHE A 190 7.55 -2.45 20.29
C PHE A 190 8.37 -1.40 21.04
N ILE A 191 9.45 -0.88 20.43
CA ILE A 191 10.28 0.17 21.04
C ILE A 191 9.45 1.43 21.33
N ILE A 192 8.58 1.83 20.40
CA ILE A 192 7.64 2.95 20.59
C ILE A 192 6.65 2.67 21.74
N PHE A 193 6.27 1.41 21.96
CA PHE A 193 5.30 1.02 22.98
C PHE A 193 5.84 1.15 24.42
N ILE A 194 7.15 0.92 24.61
CA ILE A 194 7.80 0.89 25.94
C ILE A 194 7.48 2.12 26.82
N PRO A 195 7.71 3.38 26.38
CA PRO A 195 7.44 4.54 27.23
C PRO A 195 5.97 4.65 27.65
N PHE A 196 5.03 4.29 26.77
CA PHE A 196 3.61 4.33 27.08
C PHE A 196 3.18 3.22 28.04
N LEU A 197 3.78 2.04 27.92
CA LEU A 197 3.57 0.93 28.85
C LEU A 197 4.02 1.31 30.26
N VAL A 198 5.16 1.99 30.39
CA VAL A 198 5.63 2.49 31.70
C VAL A 198 4.60 3.44 32.32
N ILE A 199 4.03 4.36 31.54
CA ILE A 199 2.95 5.24 32.03
C ILE A 199 1.75 4.42 32.49
N ASP A 200 1.31 3.42 31.71
CA ASP A 200 0.17 2.58 32.07
C ASP A 200 0.41 1.83 33.40
N MET A 201 1.60 1.23 33.57
CA MET A 201 1.93 0.51 34.80
C MET A 201 1.99 1.43 36.02
N VAL A 202 2.58 2.62 35.86
CA VAL A 202 2.66 3.61 36.94
C VAL A 202 1.26 4.09 37.34
N VAL A 203 0.44 4.52 36.37
CA VAL A 203 -0.92 5.01 36.63
C VAL A 203 -1.79 3.91 37.26
N ALA A 204 -1.71 2.68 36.74
CA ALA A 204 -2.44 1.55 37.32
C ALA A 204 -2.05 1.28 38.78
N SER A 205 -0.75 1.29 39.10
CA SER A 205 -0.28 1.09 40.48
C SER A 205 -0.74 2.19 41.44
N LEU A 206 -0.76 3.44 40.98
CA LEU A 206 -1.24 4.58 41.77
C LEU A 206 -2.76 4.51 42.02
N LEU A 207 -3.56 4.16 41.00
CA LEU A 207 -5.01 4.01 41.16
C LEU A 207 -5.36 2.86 42.12
N MET A 208 -4.65 1.73 42.03
CA MET A 208 -4.81 0.61 42.96
C MET A 208 -4.45 1.03 44.38
N SER A 209 -3.38 1.81 44.56
CA SER A 209 -2.98 2.33 45.88
C SER A 209 -3.99 3.31 46.49
N LEU A 210 -4.76 4.03 45.66
CA LEU A 210 -5.81 4.94 46.11
C LEU A 210 -7.15 4.22 46.37
N GLY A 211 -7.22 2.89 46.15
CA GLY A 211 -8.44 2.11 46.31
C GLY A 211 -9.46 2.27 45.18
N MET A 212 -9.09 2.93 44.08
CA MET A 212 -9.98 3.18 42.93
C MET A 212 -9.98 1.99 41.95
N MET A 213 -10.48 0.83 42.39
CA MET A 213 -10.49 -0.40 41.57
C MET A 213 -11.43 -0.34 40.35
N MET A 214 -12.43 0.54 40.36
CA MET A 214 -13.46 0.63 39.31
C MET A 214 -13.10 1.59 38.17
N MET A 215 -12.09 2.44 38.36
CA MET A 215 -11.63 3.39 37.34
C MET A 215 -10.69 2.66 36.37
N SER A 216 -10.94 2.78 35.07
CA SER A 216 -10.05 2.23 34.05
C SER A 216 -8.71 2.98 34.05
N PRO A 217 -7.57 2.32 34.30
CA PRO A 217 -6.26 2.98 34.28
C PRO A 217 -5.93 3.62 32.93
N VAL A 218 -6.43 3.05 31.84
CA VAL A 218 -6.19 3.54 30.47
C VAL A 218 -6.79 4.94 30.28
N MET A 219 -7.98 5.19 30.82
CA MET A 219 -8.64 6.49 30.71
C MET A 219 -7.88 7.59 31.46
N VAL A 220 -7.27 7.23 32.60
CA VAL A 220 -6.47 8.15 33.42
C VAL A 220 -5.08 8.36 32.83
N ALA A 221 -4.49 7.34 32.20
CA ALA A 221 -3.16 7.42 31.58
C ALA A 221 -3.16 8.22 30.28
N LEU A 222 -4.28 8.27 29.55
CA LEU A 222 -4.38 8.87 28.22
C LEU A 222 -3.86 10.34 28.16
N PRO A 223 -4.28 11.28 29.04
CA PRO A 223 -3.74 12.64 29.03
C PRO A 223 -2.23 12.70 29.23
N PHE A 224 -1.67 11.86 30.10
CA PHE A 224 -0.23 11.81 30.35
C PHE A 224 0.54 11.30 29.12
N LYS A 225 0.01 10.27 28.44
CA LYS A 225 0.60 9.76 27.19
C LYS A 225 0.60 10.81 26.09
N LEU A 226 -0.51 11.51 25.91
CA LEU A 226 -0.63 12.57 24.91
C LEU A 226 0.30 13.75 25.24
N MET A 227 0.37 14.14 26.51
CA MET A 227 1.30 15.17 26.96
C MET A 227 2.75 14.79 26.69
N LEU A 228 3.17 13.58 27.07
CA LEU A 228 4.52 13.09 26.78
C LEU A 228 4.80 13.12 25.28
N PHE A 229 3.87 12.57 24.47
CA PHE A 229 4.05 12.47 23.03
C PHE A 229 4.18 13.83 22.34
N VAL A 230 3.42 14.83 22.78
CA VAL A 230 3.53 16.19 22.24
C VAL A 230 4.79 16.89 22.74
N LEU A 231 5.16 16.74 24.02
CA LEU A 231 6.34 17.39 24.60
C LEU A 231 7.65 16.94 23.95
N VAL A 232 7.74 15.69 23.51
CA VAL A 232 8.94 15.15 22.84
C VAL A 232 8.92 15.32 21.32
N ASP A 233 7.91 16.00 20.77
CA ASP A 233 7.66 16.06 19.33
C ASP A 233 7.61 14.66 18.68
N GLY A 234 6.75 13.80 19.23
CA GLY A 234 6.71 12.38 18.92
C GLY A 234 6.41 12.08 17.45
N TRP A 235 5.64 12.91 16.76
CA TRP A 235 5.41 12.75 15.31
C TRP A 235 6.70 12.93 14.52
N HIS A 236 7.49 13.96 14.81
CA HIS A 236 8.77 14.19 14.16
C HIS A 236 9.75 13.03 14.42
N LEU A 237 9.83 12.54 15.66
CA LEU A 237 10.70 11.42 16.02
C LEU A 237 10.29 10.11 15.32
N VAL A 238 9.00 9.78 15.29
CA VAL A 238 8.51 8.55 14.67
C VAL A 238 8.69 8.60 13.16
N ILE A 239 8.29 9.69 12.50
CA ILE A 239 8.44 9.83 11.04
C ILE A 239 9.92 9.86 10.66
N GLY A 240 10.74 10.63 11.38
CA GLY A 240 12.17 10.71 11.13
C GLY A 240 12.89 9.37 11.32
N SER A 241 12.54 8.60 12.34
CA SER A 241 13.12 7.25 12.56
C SER A 241 12.65 6.25 11.50
N LEU A 242 11.39 6.32 11.06
CA LEU A 242 10.86 5.50 9.97
C LEU A 242 11.59 5.75 8.66
N VAL A 243 11.74 7.00 8.24
CA VAL A 243 12.44 7.33 6.99
C VAL A 243 13.89 6.86 7.04
N ARG A 244 14.62 7.16 8.12
CA ARG A 244 16.00 6.69 8.32
C ARG A 244 16.12 5.18 8.33
N SER A 245 15.09 4.45 8.77
CA SER A 245 15.11 2.98 8.80
C SER A 245 15.22 2.33 7.41
N PHE A 246 14.87 3.06 6.34
CA PHE A 246 15.04 2.57 4.97
C PHE A 246 16.44 2.83 4.41
N GLY A 247 17.33 3.47 5.17
CA GLY A 247 18.70 3.78 4.71
C GLY A 247 18.74 4.86 3.63
N VAL A 248 17.74 5.75 3.62
CA VAL A 248 17.71 7.01 2.86
C VAL A 248 18.39 8.10 3.66
#